data_AF-A0A1F8YQF9-F1
#
_entry.id   AF-A0A1F8YQF9-F1
#
_cell.length_a   1.000
_cell.length_b   1.000
_cell.length_c   1.000
_cell.angle_alpha   90.00
_cell.angle_beta   90.00
_cell.angle_gamma   90.00
#
_symmetry.space_group_name_H-M   'P 1'
#
loop_
_entity.id
_entity.type
_entity.pdbx_description
1 polymer ?
#
loop_
_entity_poly.entity_id
_entity_poly.type
_entity_poly.pdbx_seq_one_letter_code
_entity_poly.pdbx_strand_id
1 'polypeptide(L)' 'MAGFGKILLIAGLAVAGMGLLLLLTDKVGWIGKLPGDITVRRENFTFHFPIVTCVLVSIVLSLLFWLFRK' A
#
# COMPACT_ATOMS: atom_id res chain seq x y z
N MET A 1 -4.69 5.12 -29.43
CA MET A 1 -4.80 3.82 -28.75
C MET A 1 -3.86 3.70 -27.53
N ALA A 2 -2.54 3.87 -27.66
CA ALA A 2 -1.58 3.66 -26.56
C ALA A 2 -1.77 4.56 -25.31
N GLY A 3 -2.16 5.83 -25.50
CA GLY A 3 -2.41 6.75 -24.37
C GLY A 3 -3.62 6.35 -23.52
N PHE A 4 -4.67 5.84 -24.16
CA PHE A 4 -5.88 5.39 -23.47
C PHE A 4 -5.61 4.12 -22.64
N GLY A 5 -4.80 3.20 -23.17
CA GLY A 5 -4.36 2.00 -22.45
C GLY A 5 -3.53 2.32 -21.20
N LYS A 6 -2.67 3.34 -21.24
CA LYS A 6 -1.92 3.80 -20.06
C LYS A 6 -2.84 4.36 -18.97
N ILE A 7 -3.86 5.13 -19.35
CA ILE A 7 -4.84 5.68 -18.40
C ILE A 7 -5.63 4.55 -17.72
N LEU A 8 -6.07 3.55 -18.50
CA LEU A 8 -6.75 2.35 -17.98
C LEU A 8 -5.87 1.56 -16.99
N LEU A 9 -4.58 1.38 -17.28
CA LEU A 9 -3.64 0.72 -16.38
C LEU A 9 -3.45 1.49 -15.06
N ILE A 10 -3.27 2.81 -15.14
CA ILE A 10 -3.11 3.67 -13.95
C ILE A 10 -4.38 3.65 -13.09
N ALA A 11 -5.55 3.76 -13.72
CA ALA A 11 -6.84 3.69 -13.03
C ALA A 11 -7.06 2.33 -12.35
N GLY A 12 -6.74 1.23 -13.04
CA GLY A 12 -6.83 -0.12 -12.48
C GLY A 12 -5.91 -0.33 -11.27
N LEU A 13 -4.68 0.18 -11.33
CA LEU A 13 -3.74 0.14 -10.20
C LEU A 13 -4.21 0.98 -9.01
N ALA A 14 -4.78 2.16 -9.26
CA ALA A 14 -5.34 3.01 -8.21
C ALA A 14 -6.52 2.33 -7.50
N VAL A 15 -7.43 1.70 -8.25
CA VAL A 15 -8.57 0.96 -7.70
C VAL A 15 -8.10 -0.28 -6.94
N ALA A 16 -7.12 -1.02 -7.45
CA ALA A 16 -6.53 -2.16 -6.76
C ALA A 16 -5.83 -1.74 -5.45
N GLY A 17 -5.12 -0.61 -5.45
CA GLY A 17 -4.49 -0.03 -4.26
C GLY A 17 -5.52 0.37 -3.20
N MET A 18 -6.61 1.02 -3.59
CA MET A 18 -7.73 1.35 -2.69
C MET A 18 -8.42 0.09 -2.14
N GLY A 19 -8.69 -0.91 -2.99
CA GLY A 19 -9.29 -2.17 -2.56
C GLY A 19 -8.39 -2.92 -1.56
N LEU A 20 -7.07 -2.86 -1.75
CA LEU A 20 -6.13 -3.45 -0.81
C LEU A 20 -6.06 -2.69 0.51
N LEU A 21 -6.10 -1.35 0.48
CA LEU A 21 -6.22 -0.54 1.69
C LEU A 21 -7.50 -0.88 2.46
N LEU A 22 -8.64 -1.05 1.77
CA LEU A 22 -9.91 -1.42 2.38
C LEU A 22 -9.88 -2.83 2.99
N LEU A 23 -9.30 -3.81 2.28
CA LEU A 23 -9.10 -5.17 2.80
C LEU A 23 -8.18 -5.21 4.02
N LEU A 24 -7.15 -4.36 4.03
CA LEU A 24 -6.27 -4.21 5.17
C LEU A 24 -6.99 -3.54 6.34
N THR A 25 -7.87 -2.56 6.09
CA THR A 25 -8.68 -1.94 7.15
C THR A 25 -9.75 -2.88 7.72
N ASP A 26 -10.39 -3.73 6.90
CA ASP A 26 -11.42 -4.69 7.37
C ASP A 26 -10.82 -5.86 8.16
N LYS A 27 -9.61 -6.32 7.80
CA LYS A 27 -8.88 -7.32 8.61
C LYS A 27 -8.26 -6.74 9.89
N VAL A 28 -8.15 -5.41 9.97
CA VAL A 28 -7.77 -4.70 11.19
C VAL A 28 -9.04 -4.44 11.98
N GLY A 29 -9.53 -5.51 12.63
CA GLY A 29 -10.56 -5.36 13.65
C GLY A 29 -10.13 -4.26 14.63
N TRP A 30 -10.87 -3.16 14.63
CA TRP A 30 -10.96 -2.13 15.67
C TRP A 30 -9.72 -2.06 16.61
N ILE A 31 -8.80 -1.13 16.34
CA ILE A 31 -7.69 -0.69 17.22
C ILE A 31 -6.37 -1.51 17.09
N GLY A 32 -5.61 -1.22 16.02
CA GLY A 32 -4.18 -0.91 16.21
C GLY A 32 -3.11 -1.98 15.95
N LYS A 33 -3.39 -3.08 15.26
CA LYS A 33 -2.33 -4.01 14.80
C LYS A 33 -2.63 -4.59 13.41
N LEU A 34 -2.05 -4.01 12.35
CA LEU A 34 -1.93 -4.72 11.09
C LEU A 34 -1.04 -5.97 11.32
N PRO A 35 -1.44 -7.18 10.87
CA PRO A 35 -0.56 -8.33 10.87
C PRO A 35 0.59 -8.06 9.87
N GLY A 36 1.74 -7.65 10.40
CA GLY A 36 2.92 -7.23 9.64
C GLY A 36 3.50 -5.87 10.08
N ASP A 37 2.73 -5.04 10.78
CA ASP A 37 3.23 -3.79 11.36
C ASP A 37 3.86 -4.09 12.72
N ILE A 38 5.18 -3.92 12.81
CA ILE A 38 5.90 -4.11 14.08
C ILE A 38 5.50 -2.96 15.00
N THR A 39 4.63 -3.25 15.96
CA THR A 39 4.23 -2.29 16.99
C THR A 39 4.90 -2.69 18.29
N VAL A 40 6.00 -2.00 18.62
CA VAL A 40 6.69 -2.16 19.91
C VAL A 40 6.08 -1.18 20.90
N ARG A 41 5.29 -1.68 21.85
CA ARG A 41 4.75 -0.90 22.97
C ARG A 41 5.57 -1.19 24.24
N ARG A 42 6.18 -0.15 24.80
CA ARG A 42 6.85 -0.09 26.11
C ARG A 42 6.09 0.92 26.98
N GLU A 43 6.31 0.91 28.30
CA GLU A 43 5.58 1.74 29.28
C GLU A 43 5.52 3.25 28.95
N ASN A 44 6.53 3.81 28.27
CA ASN A 44 6.55 5.21 27.82
C ASN A 44 6.84 5.40 26.32
N PHE A 45 6.88 4.32 25.53
CA PHE A 45 7.31 4.40 24.13
C PHE A 45 6.51 3.47 23.24
N THR A 46 5.94 4.02 22.16
CA THR A 46 5.25 3.23 21.14
C THR A 46 5.91 3.47 19.79
N PHE A 47 6.49 2.43 19.20
CA PHE A 47 7.08 2.46 17.87
C PHE A 47 6.23 1.63 16.92
N HIS A 48 5.72 2.27 15.87
CA HIS A 48 4.96 1.61 14.80
C HIS A 48 5.81 1.60 13.54
N PHE A 49 6.09 0.40 13.02
CA PHE A 49 6.83 0.22 11.78
C PHE A 49 5.97 -0.49 10.73
N PRO A 50 5.38 0.27 9.79
CA PRO A 50 4.40 -0.28 8.87
C PRO A 50 5.03 -0.93 7.63
N ILE A 51 5.61 -2.13 7.82
CA ILE A 51 6.39 -2.85 6.79
C ILE A 51 5.56 -3.09 5.54
N VAL A 52 4.30 -3.52 5.72
CA VAL A 52 3.41 -3.85 4.61
C VAL A 52 3.16 -2.63 3.74
N THR A 53 2.96 -1.47 4.37
CA THR A 53 2.75 -0.19 3.68
C THR A 53 4.00 0.23 2.90
N CYS A 54 5.19 0.10 3.50
CA CYS A 54 6.45 0.41 2.82
C CYS A 54 6.68 -0.48 1.58
N VAL A 55 6.42 -1.78 1.68
CA VAL A 55 6.54 -2.71 0.56
C VAL A 55 5.53 -2.37 -0.54
N LEU A 56 4.29 -2.04 -0.17
CA LEU A 56 3.26 -1.68 -1.14
C LEU A 56 3.62 -0.42 -1.92
N VAL A 57 4.03 0.63 -1.20
CA VAL A 57 4.47 1.89 -1.80
C VAL A 57 5.67 1.65 -2.72
N SER A 58 6.61 0.79 -2.31
CA SER A 58 7.76 0.41 -3.14
C SER A 58 7.34 -0.28 -4.44
N ILE A 59 6.40 -1.23 -4.39
CA ILE A 59 5.89 -1.93 -5.58
C ILE A 59 5.17 -0.95 -6.52
N VAL A 60 4.32 -0.08 -5.99
CA VAL A 60 3.59 0.93 -6.77
C VAL A 60 4.56 1.91 -7.44
N LEU A 61 5.52 2.45 -6.69
CA LEU A 61 6.55 3.34 -7.25
C LEU A 61 7.41 2.63 -8.29
N SER A 62 7.77 1.37 -8.04
CA SER A 62 8.53 0.55 -8.99
C SER A 62 7.75 0.32 -10.28
N LEU A 63 6.45 0.03 -10.20
CA LEU A 63 5.58 -0.10 -11.37
C LEU A 63 5.41 1.22 -12.12
N LEU A 64 5.25 2.34 -11.40
CA LEU A 64 5.19 3.66 -12.00
C LEU A 64 6.49 3.97 -12.73
N PHE A 65 7.64 3.81 -12.08
CA PHE A 65 8.93 4.02 -12.74
C PHE A 65 9.16 3.06 -13.90
N TRP A 66 8.74 1.80 -13.81
CA TRP A 66 8.79 0.86 -14.92
C TRP A 66 7.93 1.32 -16.11
N LEU A 67 6.70 1.80 -15.85
CA LEU A 67 5.78 2.28 -16.89
C LEU A 67 6.23 3.60 -17.53
N PHE A 68 6.95 4.45 -16.79
CA PHE A 68 7.54 5.70 -17.30
C PHE A 68 8.95 5.52 -17.86
N ARG A 69 9.62 4.40 -17.59
CA ARG A 69 10.93 4.05 -18.15
C ARG A 69 10.76 3.47 -19.55
N LYS A 70 10.43 4.38 -20.47
CA LYS A 70 10.38 4.29 -21.94
C LYS A 70 9.87 2.97 -22.54
#